data_AF-A0A8I0MC29-F1
#
_entry.id   AF-A0A8I0MC29-F1
#
_cell.length_a   1.000
_cell.length_b   1.000
_cell.length_c   1.000
_cell.angle_alpha   90.00
_cell.angle_beta   90.00
_cell.angle_gamma   90.00
#
_symmetry.space_group_name_H-M   'P 1'
#
loop_
_entity.id
_entity.type
_entity.pdbx_description
1 polymer ?
#
loop_
_entity_poly.entity_id
_entity_poly.type
_entity_poly.pdbx_seq_one_letter_code
_entity_poly.pdbx_strand_id
1 'polypeptide(L)'
;MTFSNIAQSSRRLIAARPLQSCSACHPANHELRPVLRSQLLGWRITCPLCGGLLRHPGGHDRPSPFSRYHGTALIGERLLDNEAERSVRTWTSPAEIARLLLMRRVTRPISRGYEPWRFRVLGAIIPDLDDVVEQRSLPTPANPILPLHLRPALLAGVAIVERAGPEILRMLRGQMMGANKARFSGAIDEIITHTCRSMASSQLQLI
;
A
#
# COMPACT_ATOMS: atom_id res chain seq x y z
N MET A 1 -12.15 9.62 -18.45
CA MET A 1 -10.79 9.38 -17.90
C MET A 1 -10.54 7.89 -17.87
N THR A 2 -9.54 7.39 -18.60
CA THR A 2 -9.26 5.94 -18.71
C THR A 2 -8.01 5.57 -17.91
N PHE A 3 -8.05 4.41 -17.25
CA PHE A 3 -6.93 3.82 -16.51
C PHE A 3 -6.33 2.62 -17.26
N SER A 4 -6.46 2.61 -18.59
CA SER A 4 -6.03 1.51 -19.47
C SER A 4 -4.52 1.24 -19.36
N ASN A 5 -3.74 2.29 -19.12
CA ASN A 5 -2.29 2.28 -18.95
C ASN A 5 -1.81 1.93 -17.53
N ILE A 6 -2.70 1.73 -16.55
CA ILE A 6 -2.28 1.31 -15.20
C ILE A 6 -2.03 -0.19 -15.15
N ALA A 7 -0.87 -0.56 -14.60
CA ALA A 7 -0.49 -1.94 -14.28
C ALA A 7 -1.60 -2.66 -13.50
N GLN A 8 -1.90 -3.90 -13.89
CA GLN A 8 -3.05 -4.66 -13.37
C GLN A 8 -3.04 -4.79 -11.83
N SER A 9 -1.88 -4.99 -11.22
CA SER A 9 -1.69 -5.07 -9.76
C SER A 9 -2.10 -3.78 -9.04
N SER A 10 -1.86 -2.62 -9.66
CA SER A 10 -2.17 -1.29 -9.11
C SER A 10 -3.63 -0.88 -9.28
N ARG A 11 -4.41 -1.54 -10.16
CA ARG A 11 -5.81 -1.16 -10.43
C ARG A 11 -6.72 -1.21 -9.19
N ARG A 12 -6.43 -2.11 -8.25
CA ARG A 12 -7.18 -2.21 -6.98
C ARG A 12 -6.96 -1.02 -6.04
N LEU A 13 -5.92 -0.23 -6.27
CA LEU A 13 -5.64 0.97 -5.51
C LEU A 13 -6.25 2.23 -6.16
N ILE A 14 -7.06 2.07 -7.22
CA ILE A 14 -7.80 3.16 -7.85
C ILE A 14 -9.19 3.27 -7.23
N ALA A 15 -9.54 4.45 -6.76
CA ALA A 15 -10.82 4.75 -6.16
C ALA A 15 -11.89 5.04 -7.22
N ALA A 16 -13.14 4.70 -6.91
CA ALA A 16 -14.28 5.04 -7.77
C ALA A 16 -14.68 6.53 -7.68
N ARG A 17 -14.22 7.24 -6.64
CA ARG A 17 -14.53 8.66 -6.37
C ARG A 17 -13.28 9.39 -5.90
N PRO A 18 -13.17 10.72 -6.10
CA PRO A 18 -12.05 11.51 -5.59
C PRO A 18 -11.88 11.31 -4.08
N LEU A 19 -10.67 10.92 -3.67
CA LEU A 19 -10.33 10.68 -2.25
C LEU A 19 -9.49 11.79 -1.65
N GLN A 20 -8.97 12.69 -2.48
CA GLN A 20 -8.03 13.72 -2.09
C GLN A 20 -8.05 14.91 -3.04
N SER A 21 -7.53 16.03 -2.59
CA SER A 21 -7.31 17.26 -3.37
C SER A 21 -6.01 17.93 -2.95
N CYS A 22 -5.48 18.80 -3.82
CA CYS A 22 -4.35 19.66 -3.50
C CYS A 22 -4.86 21.10 -3.40
N SER A 23 -4.72 21.76 -2.26
CA SER A 23 -5.19 23.14 -2.09
C SER A 23 -4.43 24.15 -2.96
N ALA A 24 -3.17 23.86 -3.29
CA ALA A 24 -2.35 24.74 -4.15
C ALA A 24 -2.72 24.62 -5.63
N CYS A 25 -2.93 23.41 -6.14
CA CYS A 25 -3.25 23.18 -7.55
C CYS A 25 -4.76 23.15 -7.82
N HIS A 26 -5.58 23.06 -6.78
CA HIS A 26 -7.03 22.93 -6.86
C HIS A 26 -7.70 23.63 -5.66
N PRO A 27 -7.64 24.98 -5.60
CA PRO A 27 -8.33 25.74 -4.57
C PRO A 27 -9.85 25.53 -4.67
N ALA A 28 -10.53 25.54 -3.51
CA ALA A 28 -11.91 25.09 -3.33
C ALA A 28 -13.02 25.98 -3.95
N ASN A 29 -12.75 26.71 -5.04
CA ASN A 29 -13.75 27.58 -5.67
C ASN A 29 -14.74 26.80 -6.56
N HIS A 30 -15.95 26.65 -6.02
CA HIS A 30 -17.33 26.51 -6.56
C HIS A 30 -17.66 26.15 -8.02
N GLU A 31 -16.77 25.62 -8.84
CA GLU A 31 -17.14 25.05 -10.15
C GLU A 31 -16.99 23.53 -10.19
N LEU A 32 -17.86 22.88 -10.97
CA LEU A 32 -17.76 21.45 -11.33
C LEU A 32 -16.51 21.24 -12.19
N ARG A 33 -15.36 21.20 -11.53
CA ARG A 33 -14.06 21.01 -12.18
C ARG A 33 -13.87 19.55 -12.59
N PRO A 34 -13.11 19.31 -13.67
CA PRO A 34 -12.76 17.94 -14.06
C PRO A 34 -12.00 17.26 -12.91
N VAL A 35 -12.45 16.06 -12.55
CA VAL A 35 -11.74 15.20 -11.60
C VAL A 35 -10.38 14.86 -12.19
N LEU A 36 -9.30 15.15 -11.47
CA LEU A 36 -7.94 14.78 -11.88
C LEU A 36 -7.68 13.31 -11.57
N ARG A 37 -6.89 12.64 -12.43
CA ARG A 37 -6.51 11.24 -12.25
C ARG A 37 -5.87 10.99 -10.88
N SER A 38 -5.00 11.90 -10.46
CA SER A 38 -4.31 11.86 -9.17
C SER A 38 -5.25 11.89 -7.96
N GLN A 39 -6.48 12.38 -8.11
CA GLN A 39 -7.49 12.39 -7.04
C GLN A 39 -8.10 11.01 -6.80
N LEU A 40 -7.98 10.11 -7.79
CA LEU A 40 -8.50 8.74 -7.75
C LEU A 40 -7.42 7.72 -7.36
N LEU A 41 -6.15 8.10 -7.33
CA LEU A 41 -5.05 7.19 -6.96
C LEU A 41 -4.99 7.05 -5.44
N GLY A 42 -5.56 5.97 -4.91
CA GLY A 42 -5.74 5.72 -3.47
C GLY A 42 -4.46 5.49 -2.66
N TRP A 43 -3.30 5.48 -3.31
CA TRP A 43 -2.00 5.37 -2.64
C TRP A 43 -1.31 6.71 -2.43
N ARG A 44 -1.71 7.79 -3.13
CA ARG A 44 -0.96 9.05 -3.07
C ARG A 44 -1.16 9.80 -1.76
N ILE A 45 -0.08 10.44 -1.31
CA ILE A 45 0.00 11.39 -0.19
C ILE A 45 0.53 12.76 -0.67
N THR A 46 1.19 12.83 -1.83
CA THR A 46 1.63 14.10 -2.44
C THR A 46 0.95 14.40 -3.77
N CYS A 47 0.85 15.69 -4.09
CA CYS A 47 0.37 16.18 -5.35
C CYS A 47 1.44 15.99 -6.44
N PRO A 48 1.16 15.31 -7.57
CA PRO A 48 2.14 15.13 -8.64
C PRO A 48 2.55 16.43 -9.34
N LEU A 49 1.77 17.52 -9.18
CA LEU A 49 2.03 18.78 -9.87
C LEU A 49 2.95 19.70 -9.07
N CYS A 50 2.70 19.87 -7.76
CA CYS A 50 3.46 20.80 -6.93
C CYS A 50 4.27 20.14 -5.80
N GLY A 51 4.16 18.81 -5.62
CA GLY A 51 4.79 18.08 -4.51
C GLY A 51 4.16 18.32 -3.13
N GLY A 52 3.18 19.23 -3.02
CA GLY A 52 2.51 19.53 -1.76
C GLY A 52 1.70 18.35 -1.22
N LEU A 53 1.48 18.32 0.10
CA LEU A 53 0.65 17.30 0.75
C LEU A 53 -0.79 17.38 0.26
N LEU A 54 -1.33 16.21 -0.06
CA LEU A 54 -2.74 16.05 -0.39
C LEU A 54 -3.59 16.20 0.87
N ARG A 55 -4.83 16.62 0.67
CA ARG A 55 -5.84 16.84 1.70
C ARG A 55 -7.10 16.05 1.40
N HIS A 56 -7.88 15.72 2.40
CA HIS A 56 -9.21 15.15 2.20
C HIS A 56 -10.11 16.18 1.48
N PRO A 57 -10.98 15.79 0.52
CA PRO A 57 -11.78 16.73 -0.26
C PRO A 57 -12.70 17.62 0.58
N GLY A 58 -13.07 17.17 1.77
CA GLY A 58 -13.90 17.91 2.74
C GLY A 58 -13.14 18.82 3.71
N GLY A 59 -11.82 18.99 3.56
CA GLY A 59 -11.03 19.92 4.40
C GLY A 59 -10.80 19.49 5.86
N HIS A 60 -11.46 18.43 6.34
CA HIS A 60 -11.20 17.82 7.65
C HIS A 60 -9.95 16.93 7.60
N ASP A 61 -8.77 17.55 7.59
CA ASP A 61 -7.51 16.82 7.64
C ASP A 61 -7.14 16.46 9.08
N ARG A 62 -7.19 15.16 9.39
CA ARG A 62 -6.49 14.64 10.56
C ARG A 62 -5.01 14.54 10.20
N PRO A 63 -4.08 15.17 10.96
CA PRO A 63 -2.66 14.99 10.72
C PRO A 63 -2.30 13.51 10.79
N SER A 64 -1.40 13.06 9.92
CA SER A 64 -0.95 11.68 9.96
C SER A 64 -0.17 11.44 11.25
N PRO A 65 -0.51 10.41 12.05
CA PRO A 65 0.26 10.05 13.23
C PRO A 65 1.63 9.43 12.87
N PHE A 66 1.85 9.14 11.59
CA PHE A 66 3.07 8.50 11.08
C PHE A 66 4.06 9.53 10.49
N SER A 67 4.11 10.74 11.04
CA SER A 67 4.98 11.83 10.56
C SER A 67 6.46 11.41 10.49
N ARG A 68 6.92 10.59 11.45
CA ARG A 68 8.28 10.05 11.47
C ARG A 68 8.61 9.12 10.31
N TYR A 69 7.60 8.52 9.67
CA TYR A 69 7.76 7.66 8.49
C TYR A 69 7.62 8.42 7.17
N HIS A 70 7.41 9.74 7.19
CA HIS A 70 7.08 10.53 6.01
C HIS A 70 8.12 10.38 4.88
N GLY A 71 9.42 10.48 5.19
CA GLY A 71 10.48 10.30 4.18
C GLY A 71 10.43 8.92 3.52
N THR A 72 10.26 7.87 4.31
CA THR A 72 10.11 6.48 3.82
C THR A 72 8.83 6.29 3.04
N ALA A 73 7.74 6.95 3.43
CA ALA A 73 6.48 6.93 2.71
C ALA A 73 6.59 7.55 1.32
N LEU A 74 7.39 8.62 1.14
CA LEU A 74 7.64 9.20 -0.18
C LEU A 74 8.37 8.24 -1.12
N ILE A 75 9.27 7.41 -0.58
CA ILE A 75 9.92 6.34 -1.36
C ILE A 75 8.86 5.31 -1.80
N GLY A 76 8.00 4.88 -0.88
CA GLY A 76 6.91 3.95 -1.18
C GLY A 76 5.91 4.47 -2.21
N GLU A 77 5.57 5.76 -2.12
CA GLU A 77 4.71 6.42 -3.11
C GLU A 77 5.36 6.37 -4.49
N ARG A 78 6.65 6.70 -4.59
CA ARG A 78 7.39 6.65 -5.84
C ARG A 78 7.47 5.25 -6.43
N LEU A 79 7.64 4.22 -5.59
CA LEU A 79 7.63 2.81 -6.03
C LEU A 79 6.28 2.43 -6.67
N LEU A 80 5.16 2.75 -6.00
CA LEU A 80 3.83 2.51 -6.55
C LEU A 80 3.56 3.33 -7.81
N ASP A 81 4.02 4.58 -7.86
CA ASP A 81 3.83 5.43 -9.03
C ASP A 81 4.62 4.92 -10.25
N ASN A 82 5.87 4.49 -10.03
CA ASN A 82 6.70 3.90 -11.06
C ASN A 82 6.10 2.59 -11.60
N GLU A 83 5.56 1.73 -10.74
CA GLU A 83 4.83 0.55 -11.21
C GLU A 83 3.57 0.95 -11.98
N ALA A 84 2.75 1.83 -11.41
CA ALA A 84 1.45 2.16 -11.97
C ALA A 84 1.54 2.85 -13.33
N GLU A 85 2.47 3.80 -13.49
CA GLU A 85 2.57 4.63 -14.70
C GLU A 85 3.64 4.13 -15.69
N ARG A 86 4.66 3.41 -15.22
CA ARG A 86 5.81 2.99 -16.06
C ARG A 86 6.01 1.47 -16.10
N SER A 87 5.17 0.70 -15.41
CA SER A 87 5.33 -0.76 -15.27
C SER A 87 6.72 -1.18 -14.75
N VAL A 88 7.40 -0.29 -14.03
CA VAL A 88 8.72 -0.58 -13.44
C VAL A 88 8.52 -1.38 -12.16
N ARG A 89 9.21 -2.51 -12.06
CA ARG A 89 9.23 -3.39 -10.89
C ARG A 89 10.68 -3.74 -10.57
N THR A 90 10.96 -3.96 -9.29
CA THR A 90 12.25 -4.50 -8.84
C THR A 90 12.14 -6.02 -8.80
N TRP A 91 12.05 -6.63 -7.63
CA TRP A 91 11.91 -8.08 -7.47
C TRP A 91 10.46 -8.54 -7.33
N THR A 92 9.53 -7.62 -7.01
CA THR A 92 8.08 -7.87 -6.94
C THR A 92 7.28 -6.59 -7.19
N SER A 93 5.96 -6.72 -7.29
CA SER A 93 5.02 -5.58 -7.41
C SER A 93 4.86 -4.84 -6.07
N PRO A 94 5.15 -3.53 -6.00
CA PRO A 94 4.85 -2.71 -4.82
C PRO A 94 3.36 -2.73 -4.44
N ALA A 95 2.45 -2.82 -5.42
CA ALA A 95 1.03 -2.98 -5.15
C ALA A 95 0.69 -4.33 -4.50
N GLU A 96 1.34 -5.42 -4.90
CA GLU A 96 1.16 -6.72 -4.23
C GLU A 96 1.78 -6.73 -2.82
N ILE A 97 2.94 -6.08 -2.61
CA ILE A 97 3.47 -5.85 -1.25
C ILE A 97 2.43 -5.13 -0.40
N ALA A 98 1.85 -4.01 -0.90
CA ALA A 98 0.85 -3.25 -0.16
C ALA A 98 -0.35 -4.13 0.24
N ARG A 99 -0.80 -5.01 -0.66
CA ARG A 99 -1.91 -5.94 -0.40
C ARG A 99 -1.56 -6.99 0.65
N LEU A 100 -0.36 -7.55 0.60
CA LEU A 100 0.15 -8.49 1.60
C LEU A 100 0.23 -7.84 2.99
N LEU A 101 0.71 -6.59 3.06
CA LEU A 101 0.80 -5.84 4.31
C LEU A 101 -0.57 -5.57 4.94
N LEU A 102 -1.63 -5.46 4.14
CA LEU A 102 -3.01 -5.29 4.62
C LEU A 102 -3.71 -6.61 4.98
N MET A 103 -3.05 -7.76 4.86
CA MET A 103 -3.61 -9.03 5.34
C MET A 103 -3.70 -9.05 6.88
N ARG A 104 -4.77 -9.69 7.39
CA ARG A 104 -4.92 -9.92 8.83
C ARG A 104 -4.00 -11.06 9.27
N ARG A 105 -3.30 -10.89 10.39
CA ARG A 105 -2.41 -11.94 10.94
C ARG A 105 -3.17 -13.19 11.37
N VAL A 106 -4.36 -13.03 11.94
CA VAL A 106 -5.22 -14.13 12.37
C VAL A 106 -6.60 -14.01 11.72
N THR A 107 -7.20 -15.13 11.32
CA THR A 107 -8.49 -15.18 10.62
C THR A 107 -9.69 -14.82 11.50
N ARG A 108 -9.72 -15.30 12.75
CA ARG A 108 -10.76 -15.02 13.75
C ARG A 108 -10.16 -15.13 15.16
N PRO A 109 -10.71 -14.43 16.16
CA PRO A 109 -10.33 -14.64 17.56
C PRO A 109 -10.52 -16.11 17.95
N ILE A 110 -9.49 -16.70 18.56
CA ILE A 110 -9.53 -18.08 19.08
C ILE A 110 -10.25 -18.11 20.45
N SER A 111 -10.30 -16.99 21.16
CA SER A 111 -10.98 -16.83 22.45
C SER A 111 -11.43 -15.37 22.66
N ARG A 112 -12.50 -15.16 23.44
CA ARG A 112 -12.90 -13.81 23.91
C ARG A 112 -11.79 -13.29 24.83
N GLY A 113 -11.04 -12.29 24.36
CA GLY A 113 -9.95 -11.65 25.13
C GLY A 113 -8.57 -11.73 24.46
N TYR A 114 -8.37 -12.57 23.45
CA TYR A 114 -7.13 -12.61 22.67
C TYR A 114 -7.31 -11.80 21.36
N GLU A 115 -6.68 -10.63 21.30
CA GLU A 115 -6.88 -9.62 20.26
C GLU A 115 -5.99 -9.62 19.01
N PRO A 116 -5.02 -10.53 18.76
CA PRO A 116 -4.14 -10.40 17.60
C PRO A 116 -4.82 -10.63 16.23
N TRP A 117 -6.09 -11.03 16.19
CA TRP A 117 -6.92 -10.99 14.97
C TRP A 117 -7.14 -9.57 14.43
N ARG A 118 -6.85 -8.54 15.25
CA ARG A 118 -6.94 -7.13 14.88
C ARG A 118 -5.71 -6.67 14.09
N PHE A 119 -4.55 -7.29 14.30
CA PHE A 119 -3.29 -6.83 13.73
C PHE A 119 -3.12 -7.20 12.26
N ARG A 120 -2.66 -6.22 11.48
CA ARG A 120 -2.26 -6.43 10.09
C ARG A 120 -0.79 -6.82 10.03
N VAL A 121 -0.37 -7.46 8.94
CA VAL A 121 1.05 -7.70 8.69
C VAL A 121 1.82 -6.37 8.73
N LEU A 122 1.22 -5.29 8.26
CA LEU A 122 1.78 -3.94 8.31
C LEU A 122 2.21 -3.52 9.73
N GLY A 123 1.45 -3.87 10.77
CA GLY A 123 1.79 -3.54 12.15
C GLY A 123 3.09 -4.20 12.66
N ALA A 124 3.55 -5.27 12.00
CA ALA A 124 4.81 -5.92 12.35
C ALA A 124 6.03 -5.12 11.81
N ILE A 125 5.79 -4.24 10.85
CA ILE A 125 6.80 -3.37 10.23
C ILE A 125 6.67 -1.94 10.79
N ILE A 126 5.44 -1.49 10.99
CA ILE A 126 5.09 -0.17 11.52
C ILE A 126 4.39 -0.39 12.87
N PRO A 127 5.15 -0.56 13.98
CA PRO A 127 4.59 -0.99 15.26
C PRO A 127 3.51 -0.04 15.80
N ASP A 128 3.64 1.27 15.61
CA ASP A 128 2.61 2.23 16.10
C ASP A 128 1.26 2.07 15.42
N LEU A 129 1.19 1.38 14.27
CA LEU A 129 -0.07 1.20 13.57
C LEU A 129 -1.07 0.46 14.46
N ASP A 130 -0.59 -0.52 15.24
CA ASP A 130 -1.44 -1.36 16.06
C ASP A 130 -2.04 -0.55 17.25
N ASP A 131 -1.39 0.53 17.69
CA ASP A 131 -1.85 1.44 18.75
C ASP A 131 -2.79 2.55 18.24
N VAL A 132 -2.59 3.00 17.00
CA VAL A 132 -3.34 4.11 16.39
C VAL A 132 -4.71 3.67 15.84
N VAL A 133 -4.85 2.39 15.48
CA VAL A 133 -6.03 1.91 14.76
C VAL A 133 -7.05 1.27 15.70
N GLU A 134 -8.17 1.98 15.94
CA GLU A 134 -9.36 1.38 16.53
C GLU A 134 -10.11 0.46 15.52
N GLN A 135 -9.94 -0.85 15.75
CA GLN A 135 -10.81 -2.01 15.49
C GLN A 135 -11.53 -2.25 14.13
N ARG A 136 -12.14 -1.30 13.40
CA ARG A 136 -13.28 -1.67 12.51
C ARG A 136 -13.20 -1.43 11.01
N SER A 137 -12.23 -0.69 10.46
CA SER A 137 -12.32 -0.26 9.05
C SER A 137 -11.04 -0.30 8.24
N LEU A 138 -9.98 -0.98 8.69
CA LEU A 138 -8.82 -1.16 7.82
C LEU A 138 -9.21 -1.99 6.58
N PRO A 139 -8.89 -1.49 5.37
CA PRO A 139 -9.22 -2.10 4.10
C PRO A 139 -8.76 -3.55 4.03
N THR A 140 -9.45 -4.33 3.20
CA THR A 140 -9.03 -5.70 2.89
C THR A 140 -8.04 -5.67 1.73
N PRO A 141 -7.24 -6.74 1.54
CA PRO A 141 -6.40 -6.88 0.36
C PRO A 141 -7.19 -6.80 -0.97
N ALA A 142 -8.50 -7.02 -0.96
CA ALA A 142 -9.34 -6.91 -2.16
C ALA A 142 -9.66 -5.46 -2.53
N ASN A 143 -9.71 -4.57 -1.53
CA ASN A 143 -9.92 -3.12 -1.68
C ASN A 143 -8.91 -2.37 -0.79
N PRO A 144 -7.62 -2.31 -1.19
CA PRO A 144 -6.49 -1.86 -0.35
C PRO A 144 -6.39 -0.33 -0.16
N ILE A 145 -7.49 0.41 -0.32
CA ILE A 145 -7.49 1.87 -0.27
C ILE A 145 -7.60 2.34 1.19
N LEU A 146 -6.53 2.95 1.70
CA LEU A 146 -6.50 3.52 3.05
C LEU A 146 -6.98 4.98 3.09
N PRO A 147 -7.56 5.43 4.22
CA PRO A 147 -7.71 6.85 4.53
C PRO A 147 -6.37 7.58 4.42
N LEU A 148 -6.39 8.83 3.95
CA LEU A 148 -5.20 9.62 3.63
C LEU A 148 -4.19 9.68 4.80
N HIS A 149 -4.67 9.86 6.03
CA HIS A 149 -3.82 9.92 7.23
C HIS A 149 -3.11 8.59 7.59
N LEU A 150 -3.59 7.44 7.10
CA LEU A 150 -2.98 6.12 7.31
C LEU A 150 -2.08 5.66 6.16
N ARG A 151 -2.20 6.29 4.98
CA ARG A 151 -1.38 5.93 3.81
C ARG A 151 0.13 6.02 4.06
N PRO A 152 0.66 7.01 4.82
CA PRO A 152 2.09 7.05 5.10
C PRO A 152 2.62 5.77 5.76
N ALA A 153 1.86 5.11 6.65
CA ALA A 153 2.26 3.84 7.24
C ALA A 153 2.39 2.74 6.17
N LEU A 154 1.38 2.58 5.31
CA LEU A 154 1.41 1.56 4.26
C LEU A 154 2.54 1.79 3.26
N LEU A 155 2.70 3.02 2.81
CA LEU A 155 3.76 3.38 1.87
C LEU A 155 5.15 3.17 2.47
N ALA A 156 5.34 3.54 3.74
CA ALA A 156 6.58 3.26 4.43
C ALA A 156 6.83 1.76 4.55
N GLY A 157 5.80 0.98 4.89
CA GLY A 157 5.87 -0.48 4.91
C GLY A 157 6.26 -1.07 3.55
N VAL A 158 5.69 -0.57 2.46
CA VAL A 158 6.05 -0.98 1.09
C VAL A 158 7.52 -0.72 0.81
N ALA A 159 8.02 0.48 1.11
CA ALA A 159 9.42 0.82 0.90
C ALA A 159 10.39 -0.01 1.77
N ILE A 160 10.02 -0.29 3.02
CA ILE A 160 10.82 -1.13 3.92
C ILE A 160 10.90 -2.56 3.38
N VAL A 161 9.76 -3.14 2.97
CA VAL A 161 9.73 -4.50 2.41
C VAL A 161 10.51 -4.58 1.11
N GLU A 162 10.29 -3.61 0.21
CA GLU A 162 10.97 -3.58 -1.08
C GLU A 162 12.48 -3.53 -0.90
N ARG A 163 12.98 -2.66 -0.01
CA ARG A 163 14.40 -2.54 0.30
C ARG A 163 14.98 -3.78 1.00
N ALA A 164 14.22 -4.42 1.88
CA ALA A 164 14.67 -5.58 2.63
C ALA A 164 14.66 -6.88 1.81
N GLY A 165 13.92 -6.92 0.70
CA GLY A 165 13.84 -8.08 -0.18
C GLY A 165 12.86 -9.16 0.31
N PRO A 166 12.82 -10.32 -0.38
CA PRO A 166 11.87 -11.41 -0.08
C PRO A 166 12.05 -12.02 1.32
N GLU A 167 13.20 -11.86 1.96
CA GLU A 167 13.53 -12.38 3.28
C GLU A 167 12.57 -11.87 4.36
N ILE A 168 12.24 -10.57 4.31
CA ILE A 168 11.32 -9.98 5.29
C ILE A 168 9.92 -10.58 5.17
N LEU A 169 9.47 -10.94 3.96
CA LEU A 169 8.18 -11.61 3.76
C LEU A 169 8.20 -13.02 4.39
N ARG A 170 9.32 -13.74 4.27
CA ARG A 170 9.50 -15.04 4.95
C ARG A 170 9.47 -14.90 6.47
N MET A 171 10.07 -13.84 7.02
CA MET A 171 9.99 -13.53 8.45
C MET A 171 8.56 -13.22 8.89
N LEU A 172 7.84 -12.39 8.12
CA LEU A 172 6.45 -12.02 8.40
C LEU A 172 5.49 -13.21 8.35
N ARG A 173 5.82 -14.27 7.60
CA ARG A 173 5.06 -15.53 7.60
C ARG A 173 4.97 -16.16 9.00
N GLY A 174 5.99 -15.97 9.84
CA GLY A 174 5.99 -16.42 11.24
C GLY A 174 4.97 -15.70 12.12
N GLN A 175 4.56 -14.50 11.72
CA GLN A 175 3.57 -13.67 12.42
C GLN A 175 2.12 -13.99 12.02
N MET A 176 1.92 -14.90 11.06
CA MET A 176 0.62 -15.28 10.53
C MET A 176 0.11 -16.58 11.16
N MET A 177 -1.20 -16.71 11.32
CA MET A 177 -1.88 -17.90 11.87
C MET A 177 -3.09 -18.34 11.04
N GLY A 178 -3.48 -19.61 11.18
CA GLY A 178 -4.67 -20.18 10.56
C GLY A 178 -4.68 -20.09 9.03
N ALA A 179 -5.87 -19.97 8.44
CA ALA A 179 -6.02 -19.95 6.98
C ALA A 179 -5.36 -18.72 6.31
N ASN A 180 -5.17 -17.62 7.04
CA ASN A 180 -4.43 -16.47 6.51
C ASN A 180 -2.94 -16.75 6.38
N LYS A 181 -2.36 -17.59 7.24
CA LYS A 181 -0.98 -18.09 7.06
C LYS A 181 -0.84 -18.84 5.75
N ALA A 182 -1.74 -19.78 5.46
CA ALA A 182 -1.71 -20.53 4.20
C ALA A 182 -1.81 -19.62 2.97
N ARG A 183 -2.75 -18.67 2.98
CA ARG A 183 -2.92 -17.69 1.89
C ARG A 183 -1.70 -16.79 1.71
N PHE A 184 -1.09 -16.34 2.81
CA PHE A 184 0.09 -15.49 2.79
C PHE A 184 1.32 -16.25 2.31
N SER A 185 1.51 -17.49 2.77
CA SER A 185 2.56 -18.38 2.29
C SER A 185 2.43 -18.61 0.78
N GLY A 186 1.25 -18.98 0.29
CA GLY A 186 1.05 -19.21 -1.15
C GLY A 186 1.39 -17.98 -1.99
N ALA A 187 0.95 -16.79 -1.57
CA ALA A 187 1.28 -15.55 -2.27
C ALA A 187 2.79 -15.22 -2.24
N ILE A 188 3.48 -15.51 -1.13
CA ILE A 188 4.94 -15.35 -1.05
C ILE A 188 5.66 -16.35 -1.95
N ASP A 189 5.24 -17.61 -1.94
CA ASP A 189 5.86 -18.66 -2.72
C ASP A 189 5.72 -18.37 -4.23
N GLU A 190 4.57 -17.84 -4.66
CA GLU A 190 4.37 -17.32 -6.01
C GLU A 190 5.36 -16.20 -6.34
N ILE A 191 5.47 -15.18 -5.48
CA ILE A 191 6.40 -14.06 -5.67
C ILE A 191 7.84 -14.57 -5.80
N ILE A 192 8.31 -15.39 -4.85
CA ILE A 192 9.67 -15.91 -4.84
C ILE A 192 9.94 -16.74 -6.10
N THR A 193 8.98 -17.60 -6.49
CA THR A 193 9.11 -18.43 -7.69
C THR A 193 9.23 -17.58 -8.95
N HIS A 194 8.45 -16.50 -9.05
CA HIS A 194 8.54 -15.55 -10.16
C HIS A 194 9.86 -14.78 -10.16
N THR A 195 10.35 -14.33 -9.01
CA THR A 195 11.66 -13.66 -8.88
C THR A 195 12.79 -14.58 -9.33
N CYS A 196 12.83 -15.83 -8.87
CA CYS A 196 13.85 -16.81 -9.25
C CYS A 196 13.86 -17.09 -10.77
N ARG A 197 12.67 -17.25 -11.39
CA ARG A 197 12.57 -17.44 -12.85
C ARG A 197 13.06 -16.22 -13.63
N SER A 198 12.71 -15.01 -13.18
CA SER A 198 13.15 -13.78 -13.83
C SER A 198 14.67 -13.65 -13.79
N MET A 199 15.30 -13.93 -12.65
CA MET A 199 16.76 -13.90 -12.51
C MET A 199 17.45 -14.95 -13.38
N ALA A 200 16.95 -16.18 -13.40
CA ALA A 200 17.50 -17.25 -14.25
C ALA A 200 17.38 -16.91 -15.75
N SER A 201 16.27 -16.28 -16.16
CA SER A 201 16.08 -15.82 -17.54
C SER A 201 17.05 -14.69 -17.92
N SER A 202 17.32 -13.75 -17.01
CA SER A 202 18.29 -12.66 -17.26
C SER A 202 19.73 -13.18 -17.34
N GLN A 203 20.07 -14.25 -16.61
CA GLN A 203 21.39 -14.89 -16.70
C GLN A 203 21.58 -15.65 -18.02
N LEU A 204 20.54 -16.28 -18.56
CA LEU A 204 20.58 -16.98 -19.84
C LEU A 204 20.69 -16.05 -21.06
N GLN A 205 20.31 -14.78 -20.95
CA GLN A 205 20.43 -13.79 -22.02
C GLN A 205 21.81 -13.10 -22.06
N LEU A 206 22.70 -13.42 -21.12
CA LEU A 206 24.05 -12.87 -21.00
C LEU A 206 25.14 -13.87 -21.43
N ILE A 207 24.77 -14.97 -22.09
CA ILE A 207 25.68 -16.00 -22.62
C ILE A 207 25.69 -15.92 -24.14
#